data_AF-A0A7W9Q1I0-F1
#
_entry.id   AF-A0A7W9Q1I0-F1
#
_cell.length_a   1.000
_cell.length_b   1.000
_cell.length_c   1.000
_cell.angle_alpha   90.00
_cell.angle_beta   90.00
_cell.angle_gamma   90.00
#
_symmetry.space_group_name_H-M   'P 1'
#
loop_
_entity.id
_entity.type
_entity.pdbx_description
1 polymer ?
#
loop_
_entity_poly.entity_id
_entity_poly.type
_entity_poly.pdbx_seq_one_letter_code
_entity_poly.pdbx_strand_id
1 'polypeptide(L)'
;MDNLSAHKGETIRRWAKKNRVELCFTPTYASWTNPIEAHFGPLRQFTVADSNHRNHTAQTRALHAYLRWRNANARHPAVLAAQRRERSRIRSEKGIRWGGRSQPAAALKLPALPGDHALRWDTCPSPPCGISTTIWPTTTT
;
A
#
# COMPACT_ATOMS: atom_id res chain seq x y z
N MET A 1 -10.11 -7.53 12.49
CA MET A 1 -8.70 -7.99 12.53
C MET A 1 -8.62 -9.30 11.76
N ASP A 2 -7.48 -9.63 11.18
CA ASP A 2 -7.29 -10.89 10.45
C ASP A 2 -7.24 -12.10 11.39
N ASN A 3 -7.51 -13.28 10.84
CA ASN A 3 -7.67 -14.53 11.59
C ASN A 3 -6.35 -15.21 11.99
N LEU A 4 -5.23 -14.48 11.94
CA LEU A 4 -3.91 -15.05 12.24
C LEU A 4 -3.86 -15.54 13.69
N SER A 5 -3.24 -16.70 13.92
CA SER A 5 -3.16 -17.35 15.24
C SER A 5 -2.55 -16.43 16.31
N ALA A 6 -1.60 -15.57 15.92
CA ALA A 6 -0.99 -14.57 16.78
C ALA A 6 -2.02 -13.61 17.42
N HIS A 7 -3.14 -13.32 16.75
CA HIS A 7 -4.19 -12.42 17.26
C HIS A 7 -5.17 -13.09 18.23
N LYS A 8 -5.10 -14.41 18.37
CA LYS A 8 -5.97 -15.19 19.27
C LYS A 8 -5.30 -15.60 20.58
N GLY A 9 -4.07 -15.14 20.80
CA GLY A 9 -3.30 -15.44 22.01
C GLY A 9 -4.00 -14.98 23.28
N GLU A 10 -3.75 -15.70 24.37
CA GLU A 10 -4.34 -15.45 25.69
C GLU A 10 -4.03 -14.03 26.20
N THR A 11 -2.81 -13.53 25.96
CA THR A 11 -2.40 -12.17 26.33
C THR A 11 -3.28 -11.10 25.67
N ILE A 12 -3.63 -11.28 24.39
CA ILE A 12 -4.48 -10.32 23.65
C ILE A 12 -5.92 -10.39 24.14
N ARG A 13 -6.46 -11.60 24.38
CA ARG A 13 -7.81 -11.78 24.91
C ARG A 13 -7.97 -11.16 26.30
N ARG A 14 -6.98 -11.34 27.18
CA ARG A 14 -6.97 -10.74 28.51
C ARG A 14 -6.95 -9.23 28.45
N TRP A 15 -6.12 -8.66 27.58
CA TRP A 15 -6.09 -7.22 27.34
C TRP A 15 -7.44 -6.72 26.80
N ALA A 16 -8.03 -7.41 25.83
CA ALA A 16 -9.32 -7.04 25.25
C ALA A 16 -10.44 -7.03 26.29
N LYS A 17 -10.52 -8.07 27.13
CA LYS A 17 -11.47 -8.15 28.25
C LYS A 17 -11.28 -7.00 29.24
N LYS A 18 -10.03 -6.70 29.63
CA LYS A 18 -9.71 -5.59 30.55
C LYS A 18 -10.14 -4.23 30.00
N ASN A 19 -9.98 -4.02 28.68
CA ASN A 19 -10.28 -2.75 28.02
C ASN A 19 -11.70 -2.69 27.42
N ARG A 20 -12.56 -3.70 27.66
CA ARG A 20 -13.91 -3.80 27.09
C ARG A 20 -13.92 -3.72 25.55
N VAL A 21 -12.92 -4.33 24.92
CA VAL A 21 -12.79 -4.40 23.46
C VAL A 21 -13.28 -5.76 22.97
N GLU A 22 -14.16 -5.76 21.97
CA GLU A 22 -14.57 -6.98 21.26
C GLU A 22 -13.66 -7.25 20.06
N LEU A 23 -13.22 -8.49 19.91
CA LEU A 23 -12.33 -8.90 18.81
C LEU A 23 -13.15 -9.52 17.68
N CYS A 24 -13.37 -8.76 16.61
CA CYS A 24 -14.02 -9.25 15.39
C CYS A 24 -12.97 -9.74 14.37
N PHE A 25 -13.00 -11.03 14.05
CA PHE A 25 -12.08 -11.65 13.09
C PHE A 25 -12.69 -11.74 11.70
N THR A 26 -11.90 -11.46 10.67
CA THR A 26 -12.30 -11.74 9.28
C THR A 26 -12.29 -13.24 9.02
N PRO A 27 -13.16 -13.77 8.14
CA PRO A 27 -13.12 -15.18 7.77
C PRO A 27 -11.78 -15.56 7.11
N THR A 28 -11.46 -16.86 7.13
CA THR A 28 -10.23 -17.39 6.53
C THR A 28 -10.21 -17.10 5.02
N TYR A 29 -9.05 -16.69 4.51
CA TYR A 29 -8.84 -16.28 3.11
C TYR A 29 -9.67 -15.08 2.65
N ALA A 30 -10.29 -14.31 3.56
CA ALA A 30 -11.12 -13.16 3.20
C ALA A 30 -10.39 -11.83 3.43
N SER A 31 -9.17 -11.71 2.89
CA SER A 31 -8.35 -10.49 2.91
C SER A 31 -9.16 -9.27 2.47
N TRP A 32 -9.98 -9.43 1.42
CA TRP A 32 -10.83 -8.38 0.89
C TRP A 32 -11.88 -7.79 1.85
N THR A 33 -12.17 -8.47 2.97
CA THR A 33 -13.07 -7.95 4.01
C THR A 33 -12.36 -7.05 5.02
N ASN A 34 -11.02 -7.02 5.01
CA ASN A 34 -10.22 -6.24 5.93
C ASN A 34 -10.05 -4.79 5.43
N PRO A 35 -10.65 -3.78 6.09
CA PRO A 35 -10.66 -2.41 5.58
C PRO A 35 -9.27 -1.76 5.45
N ILE A 36 -8.28 -2.22 6.23
CA ILE A 36 -6.92 -1.68 6.20
C ILE A 36 -6.18 -2.03 4.91
N GLU A 37 -6.56 -3.11 4.23
CA GLU A 37 -5.83 -3.59 3.05
C GLU A 37 -5.85 -2.61 1.89
N ALA A 38 -6.96 -1.87 1.74
CA ALA A 38 -7.10 -0.82 0.73
C ALA A 38 -6.08 0.33 0.89
N HIS A 39 -5.42 0.43 2.05
CA HIS A 39 -4.42 1.45 2.32
C HIS A 39 -2.99 1.01 1.99
N PHE A 40 -2.72 -0.29 1.95
CA PHE A 40 -1.37 -0.79 1.70
C PHE A 40 -0.94 -0.66 0.24
N GLY A 41 -1.88 -0.75 -0.72
CA GLY A 41 -1.57 -0.52 -2.14
C GLY A 41 -0.91 0.85 -2.39
N PRO A 42 -1.56 1.97 -2.02
CA PRO A 42 -0.96 3.29 -2.12
C PRO A 42 0.36 3.42 -1.34
N LEU A 43 0.40 2.92 -0.10
CA LEU A 43 1.62 2.96 0.72
C LEU A 43 2.80 2.32 -0.03
N ARG A 44 2.65 1.08 -0.51
CA ARG A 44 3.68 0.38 -1.28
C ARG A 44 4.06 1.14 -2.54
N GLN A 45 3.08 1.64 -3.28
CA GLN A 45 3.33 2.39 -4.51
C GLN A 45 4.19 3.64 -4.28
N PHE A 46 3.98 4.38 -3.18
CA PHE A 46 4.67 5.66 -2.96
C PHE A 46 5.97 5.55 -2.15
N THR A 47 6.15 4.48 -1.36
CA THR A 47 7.29 4.39 -0.45
C THR A 47 8.21 3.19 -0.70
N VAL A 48 7.75 2.19 -1.46
CA VAL A 48 8.48 0.93 -1.67
C VAL A 48 8.75 0.67 -3.14
N ALA A 49 7.76 0.85 -4.02
CA ALA A 49 7.92 0.67 -5.44
C ALA A 49 9.05 1.57 -5.97
N ASP A 50 9.95 0.97 -6.76
CA ASP A 50 11.09 1.64 -7.39
C ASP A 50 12.02 2.41 -6.44
N SER A 51 12.03 2.03 -5.16
CA SER A 51 12.89 2.64 -4.14
C SER A 51 13.98 1.68 -3.66
N ASN A 52 15.20 2.17 -3.51
CA ASN A 52 16.32 1.42 -2.93
C ASN A 52 16.75 2.07 -1.60
N HIS A 53 16.19 1.60 -0.50
CA HIS A 53 16.53 2.09 0.84
C HIS A 53 17.79 1.39 1.34
N ARG A 54 18.80 2.17 1.76
CA ARG A 54 20.07 1.63 2.27
C ARG A 54 19.95 0.82 3.55
N ASN A 55 18.94 1.11 4.36
CA ASN A 55 18.67 0.41 5.61
C ASN A 55 17.19 0.54 6.01
N HIS A 56 16.75 -0.31 6.94
CA HIS A 56 15.37 -0.34 7.43
C HIS A 56 14.94 0.94 8.14
N THR A 57 15.87 1.66 8.78
CA THR A 57 15.57 2.94 9.43
C THR A 57 15.18 4.02 8.42
N ALA A 58 15.88 4.08 7.28
CA ALA A 58 15.58 5.00 6.18
C ALA A 58 14.22 4.70 5.57
N GLN A 59 13.93 3.41 5.32
CA GLN A 59 12.62 2.96 4.85
C GLN A 59 11.51 3.34 5.84
N THR A 60 11.72 3.12 7.14
CA THR A 60 10.76 3.48 8.20
C THR A 60 10.49 4.99 8.24
N ARG A 61 11.53 5.82 8.09
CA ARG A 61 11.39 7.28 8.02
C ARG A 61 10.57 7.71 6.80
N ALA A 62 10.83 7.11 5.64
CA ALA A 62 10.08 7.38 4.41
C ALA A 62 8.60 6.99 4.55
N LEU A 63 8.31 5.82 5.11
CA LEU A 63 6.95 5.37 5.44
C LEU A 63 6.23 6.38 6.35
N HIS A 64 6.86 6.79 7.45
CA HIS A 64 6.28 7.75 8.38
C HIS A 64 6.08 9.14 7.76
N ALA A 65 7.01 9.60 6.92
CA ALA A 65 6.89 10.87 6.21
C ALA A 65 5.68 10.85 5.25
N TYR A 66 5.54 9.78 4.47
CA TYR A 66 4.39 9.59 3.59
C TYR A 66 3.07 9.54 4.38
N LEU A 67 3.01 8.81 5.51
CA LEU A 67 1.79 8.74 6.31
C LEU A 67 1.37 10.12 6.85
N ARG A 68 2.33 10.92 7.35
CA ARG A 68 2.05 12.30 7.78
C ARG A 68 1.54 13.16 6.62
N TRP A 69 2.23 13.12 5.49
CA TRP A 69 1.85 13.90 4.31
C TRP A 69 0.47 13.48 3.78
N ARG A 70 0.20 12.18 3.65
CA ARG A 70 -1.08 11.64 3.19
C ARG A 70 -2.23 12.05 4.12
N ASN A 71 -2.01 12.03 5.43
CA ASN A 71 -3.03 12.44 6.40
C ASN A 71 -3.34 13.94 6.30
N ALA A 72 -2.33 14.77 6.06
CA ALA A 72 -2.52 16.19 5.77
C ALA A 72 -3.18 16.44 4.39
N ASN A 73 -2.94 15.57 3.42
CA ASN A 73 -3.36 15.70 2.02
C ASN A 73 -4.37 14.62 1.61
N ALA A 74 -5.38 14.34 2.45
CA ALA A 74 -6.28 13.21 2.29
C ALA A 74 -7.06 13.19 0.95
N ARG A 75 -7.26 14.35 0.32
CA ARG A 75 -7.98 14.51 -0.96
C ARG A 75 -7.07 14.62 -2.18
N HIS A 76 -5.76 14.42 -2.03
CA HIS A 76 -4.84 14.52 -3.15
C HIS A 76 -5.22 13.53 -4.28
N PRO A 77 -5.34 13.99 -5.54
CA PRO A 77 -5.91 13.20 -6.63
C PRO A 77 -5.13 11.91 -6.89
N ALA A 78 -3.80 11.93 -6.78
CA ALA A 78 -2.97 10.73 -6.96
C ALA A 78 -3.20 9.67 -5.87
N VAL A 79 -3.42 10.10 -4.62
CA VAL A 79 -3.73 9.20 -3.50
C VAL A 79 -5.10 8.56 -3.70
N LEU A 80 -6.09 9.35 -4.09
CA LEU A 80 -7.44 8.86 -4.39
C LEU A 80 -7.44 7.89 -5.57
N ALA A 81 -6.69 8.18 -6.63
CA ALA A 81 -6.55 7.29 -7.76
C ALA A 81 -5.91 5.95 -7.36
N ALA A 82 -4.82 5.99 -6.58
CA ALA A 82 -4.18 4.77 -6.07
C ALA A 82 -5.11 3.96 -5.16
N GLN A 83 -5.86 4.62 -4.27
CA GLN A 83 -6.85 3.96 -3.41
C GLN A 83 -7.97 3.31 -4.23
N ARG A 84 -8.46 3.97 -5.28
CA ARG A 84 -9.48 3.41 -6.18
C ARG A 84 -8.99 2.16 -6.88
N ARG A 85 -7.76 2.18 -7.40
CA ARG A 85 -7.13 1.00 -8.02
C ARG A 85 -7.03 -0.17 -7.03
N GLU A 86 -6.53 0.09 -5.82
CA GLU A 86 -6.37 -0.96 -4.82
C GLU A 86 -7.72 -1.53 -4.35
N ARG A 87 -8.75 -0.70 -4.16
CA ARG A 87 -10.11 -1.18 -3.84
C ARG A 87 -10.71 -2.02 -4.96
N SER A 88 -10.45 -1.69 -6.22
CA SER A 88 -10.90 -2.51 -7.35
C SER A 88 -10.16 -3.85 -7.40
N ARG A 89 -8.85 -3.85 -7.14
CA ARG A 89 -8.05 -5.08 -7.01
C ARG A 89 -8.60 -5.98 -5.90
N ILE A 90 -8.80 -5.43 -4.70
CA ILE A 90 -9.36 -6.15 -3.55
C ILE A 90 -10.77 -6.71 -3.86
N ARG A 91 -11.63 -5.92 -4.52
CA ARG A 91 -12.96 -6.43 -4.93
C ARG A 91 -12.88 -7.59 -5.92
N SER A 92 -11.88 -7.61 -6.81
CA SER A 92 -11.69 -8.73 -7.73
C SER A 92 -11.28 -10.03 -7.02
N GLU A 93 -10.62 -9.96 -5.86
CA GLU A 93 -10.25 -11.14 -5.06
C GLU A 93 -11.48 -11.88 -4.51
N LYS A 94 -12.59 -11.16 -4.22
CA LYS A 94 -13.87 -11.76 -3.78
C LYS A 94 -14.41 -12.82 -4.77
N GLY A 95 -14.03 -12.74 -6.04
CA GLY A 95 -14.50 -13.63 -7.11
C GLY A 95 -13.61 -14.85 -7.40
N ILE A 96 -12.46 -14.99 -6.73
CA ILE A 96 -11.54 -16.12 -6.95
C ILE A 96 -12.11 -17.37 -6.26
N ARG A 97 -12.93 -18.12 -6.99
CA ARG A 97 -13.42 -19.44 -6.58
C ARG A 97 -12.31 -20.47 -6.83
N TRP A 98 -11.69 -21.00 -5.79
CA TRP A 98 -10.81 -22.16 -5.91
C TRP A 98 -11.61 -23.33 -6.53
N GLY A 99 -11.20 -23.79 -7.71
CA GLY A 99 -11.87 -24.85 -8.50
C GLY A 99 -12.92 -24.38 -9.52
N GLY A 100 -13.14 -23.06 -9.68
CA GLY A 100 -14.01 -22.52 -10.74
C GLY A 100 -13.19 -22.03 -11.94
N ARG A 101 -13.67 -22.28 -13.17
CA ARG A 101 -13.07 -21.76 -14.41
C ARG A 101 -12.71 -20.28 -14.24
N SER A 102 -11.44 -19.94 -14.48
CA SER A 102 -10.99 -18.57 -14.66
C SER A 102 -11.90 -17.91 -15.70
N GLN A 103 -12.59 -16.83 -15.32
CA GLN A 103 -13.18 -15.98 -16.34
C GLN A 103 -12.02 -15.46 -17.19
N PRO A 104 -12.07 -15.59 -18.53
CA PRO A 104 -11.02 -15.05 -19.37
C PRO A 104 -10.95 -13.56 -19.07
N ALA A 105 -9.77 -13.10 -18.64
CA ALA A 105 -9.51 -11.68 -18.55
C ALA A 105 -9.73 -11.11 -19.95
N ALA A 106 -10.84 -10.41 -20.15
CA ALA A 106 -10.97 -9.54 -21.31
C ALA A 106 -9.76 -8.62 -21.27
N ALA A 107 -8.89 -8.74 -22.28
CA ALA A 107 -7.68 -7.96 -22.40
C ALA A 107 -8.09 -6.48 -22.47
N LEU A 108 -8.15 -5.84 -21.31
CA LEU A 108 -8.29 -4.41 -21.21
C LEU A 108 -6.97 -3.86 -21.74
N LYS A 109 -6.95 -3.50 -23.03
CA LYS A 109 -5.91 -2.64 -23.59
C LYS A 109 -5.93 -1.38 -22.73
N LEU A 110 -5.00 -1.28 -21.78
CA LEU A 110 -4.67 -0.02 -21.14
C LEU A 110 -4.28 0.90 -22.30
N PRO A 111 -4.97 2.03 -22.53
CA PRO A 111 -4.44 3.01 -23.46
C PRO A 111 -3.05 3.40 -22.93
N ALA A 112 -2.05 3.34 -23.81
CA ALA A 112 -0.72 3.85 -23.51
C ALA A 112 -0.91 5.27 -22.97
N LEU A 113 -0.52 5.48 -21.71
CA LEU A 113 -0.53 6.82 -21.14
C LEU A 113 0.47 7.63 -21.97
N PRO A 114 0.06 8.77 -22.56
CA PRO A 114 1.00 9.62 -23.26
C PRO A 114 2.00 10.18 -22.26
N GLY A 115 3.28 9.89 -22.49
CA GLY A 115 4.39 10.51 -21.79
C GLY A 115 4.83 9.79 -20.52
N ASP A 116 6.08 9.32 -20.56
CA ASP A 116 6.91 8.90 -19.43
C ASP A 116 7.15 10.06 -18.44
N HIS A 117 6.08 10.52 -17.81
CA HIS A 117 6.16 11.27 -16.57
C HIS A 117 5.78 10.30 -15.45
N ALA A 118 6.70 9.37 -15.18
CA ALA A 118 6.84 8.87 -13.83
C ALA A 118 6.69 10.07 -12.90
N LEU A 119 5.67 10.07 -12.04
CA LEU A 119 5.50 11.08 -11.01
C LEU A 119 6.68 10.91 -10.05
N ARG A 120 7.82 11.46 -10.46
CA ARG A 120 9.04 11.63 -9.70
C ARG A 120 8.61 12.46 -8.50
N TRP A 121 8.64 11.84 -7.34
CA TRP A 121 8.39 12.50 -6.06
C TRP A 121 9.30 13.73 -5.85
N ASP A 122 10.36 13.87 -6.66
CA ASP A 122 11.28 15.00 -6.78
C ASP A 122 10.58 16.37 -6.97
N THR A 123 9.32 16.42 -7.41
CA THR A 123 8.53 17.68 -7.51
C THR A 123 7.63 17.95 -6.30
N CYS A 124 7.56 17.04 -5.34
CA CYS A 124 6.89 17.27 -4.08
C CYS A 124 7.87 18.00 -3.14
N PRO A 125 7.53 19.19 -2.58
CA PRO A 125 8.41 19.89 -1.66
C PRO A 125 8.74 18.95 -0.50
N SER A 126 10.02 18.64 -0.41
CA SER A 126 10.59 17.50 0.31
C SER A 126 10.19 17.46 1.78
N PRO A 127 10.02 16.28 2.42
CA PRO A 127 10.25 16.22 3.86
C PRO A 127 11.77 16.35 4.10
N PRO A 128 12.23 17.22 5.02
CA PRO A 128 13.65 17.49 5.18
C PRO A 128 14.31 16.27 5.82
N CYS A 129 15.47 15.87 5.30
CA CYS A 129 16.65 15.36 6.00
C CYS A 129 17.48 14.56 4.97
N GLY A 130 18.56 15.18 4.50
CA GLY A 130 19.43 14.63 3.48
C GLY A 130 20.15 13.35 3.91
N ILE A 131 20.46 12.53 2.91
CA ILE A 131 21.74 11.86 2.71
C ILE A 131 21.96 11.87 1.20
N SER A 132 22.91 12.69 0.75
CA SER A 132 23.45 12.66 -0.61
C SER A 132 24.24 11.37 -0.80
N THR A 133 24.00 10.64 -1.90
CA THR A 133 25.11 10.01 -2.62
C THR A 133 24.73 9.80 -4.08
N THR A 134 25.56 10.42 -4.91
CA THR A 134 25.88 10.27 -6.33
C THR A 134 25.65 8.87 -6.93
N ILE A 135 25.36 8.85 -8.24
CA ILE A 135 25.68 7.86 -9.32
C ILE A 135 24.57 8.03 -10.39
N TRP A 136 24.71 8.55 -11.64
CA TRP A 136 25.78 8.70 -12.66
C TRP A 136 25.50 9.93 -13.57
N PRO A 137 26.48 10.47 -14.33
CA PRO A 137 26.23 11.24 -15.54
C PRO A 137 26.16 10.34 -16.79
N THR A 138 25.14 10.48 -17.62
CA THR A 138 25.15 9.99 -19.01
C THR A 138 25.68 11.10 -19.91
N THR A 139 26.91 10.95 -20.40
CA THR A 139 27.40 11.72 -21.54
C THR A 139 26.99 10.98 -22.81
N THR A 140 26.22 11.63 -23.67
CA THR A 140 26.01 11.21 -25.07
C THR A 140 26.87 12.12 -25.94
N THR A 141 27.72 11.52 -26.77
CA THR A 141 28.21 12.09 -28.03
C THR A 141 28.07 11.02 -29.08
#